data_AF-C2M9H0-F1
#
_entry.id   AF-C2M9H0-F1
#
_cell.length_a   1.000
_cell.length_b   1.000
_cell.length_c   1.000
_cell.angle_alpha   90.00
_cell.angle_beta   90.00
_cell.angle_gamma   90.00
#
_symmetry.space_group_name_H-M   'P 1'
#
loop_
_entity.id
_entity.type
_entity.pdbx_description
1 polymer ?
#
loop_
_entity_poly.entity_id
_entity_poly.type
_entity_poly.pdbx_seq_one_letter_code
_entity_poly.pdbx_strand_id
1 'polypeptide(L)'
;LKYLEVIQNIGMASIEPINYNGQEIVPIQFLKAVLPNPQELGENYTGETSIGCRIRGVKDGKERTYYIWNNCSHQAAYRETGTQGVSYTTGVPATTGALMLAKGIWGGAGVFNVEQFDPDPFLEEVARQGLPWHESFDIDIEFEK
;
A
#
# COMPACT_ATOMS: atom_id res chain seq x y z
N LEU A 1 -17.85 -1.60 7.54
CA LEU A 1 -17.05 -0.91 8.59
C LEU A 1 -17.97 0.12 9.22
N LYS A 2 -18.51 -0.13 10.42
CA LYS A 2 -19.65 0.63 10.97
C LYS A 2 -19.42 2.16 11.01
N TYR A 3 -18.18 2.61 11.19
CA TYR A 3 -17.84 4.05 11.23
C TYR A 3 -17.98 4.78 9.88
N LEU A 4 -17.54 4.17 8.78
CA LEU A 4 -17.68 4.77 7.44
C LEU A 4 -19.14 4.82 7.02
N GLU A 5 -19.89 3.76 7.30
CA GLU A 5 -21.35 3.71 7.08
C GLU A 5 -22.05 4.83 7.85
N VAL A 6 -21.69 5.06 9.12
CA VAL A 6 -22.21 6.19 9.89
C VAL A 6 -21.87 7.53 9.23
N ILE A 7 -20.60 7.78 8.87
CA ILE A 7 -20.15 9.02 8.22
C ILE A 7 -20.93 9.28 6.92
N GLN A 8 -21.14 8.24 6.12
CA GLN A 8 -21.94 8.31 4.89
C GLN A 8 -23.41 8.62 5.18
N ASN A 9 -24.01 7.89 6.12
CA ASN A 9 -25.43 8.02 6.45
C ASN A 9 -25.79 9.38 7.06
N ILE A 10 -24.86 10.03 7.77
CA ILE A 10 -25.06 11.40 8.29
C ILE A 10 -24.68 12.49 7.26
N GLY A 11 -24.33 12.12 6.03
CA GLY A 11 -24.04 13.05 4.93
C GLY A 11 -22.65 13.69 4.97
N MET A 12 -21.79 13.30 5.91
CA MET A 12 -20.45 13.89 6.07
C MET A 12 -19.45 13.45 4.98
N ALA A 13 -19.80 12.42 4.21
CA ALA A 13 -19.05 12.02 3.01
C ALA A 13 -19.45 12.78 1.73
N SER A 14 -20.45 13.68 1.79
CA SER A 14 -20.95 14.40 0.62
C SER A 14 -19.93 15.38 0.05
N ILE A 15 -19.86 15.43 -1.28
CA ILE A 15 -19.14 16.45 -2.06
C ILE A 15 -20.04 17.64 -2.44
N GLU A 16 -21.36 17.50 -2.30
CA GLU A 16 -22.31 18.56 -2.64
C GLU A 16 -22.28 19.66 -1.56
N PRO A 17 -22.13 20.93 -1.95
CA PRO A 17 -22.15 22.03 -1.00
C PRO A 17 -23.51 22.19 -0.32
N ILE A 18 -23.48 22.58 0.96
CA ILE A 18 -24.66 22.98 1.72
C ILE A 18 -24.50 24.40 2.27
N ASN A 19 -25.60 25.12 2.41
CA ASN A 19 -25.60 26.41 3.11
C ASN A 19 -25.79 26.19 4.61
N TYR A 20 -24.77 26.55 5.39
CA TYR A 20 -24.82 26.56 6.85
C TYR A 20 -24.66 27.99 7.35
N ASN A 21 -25.76 28.61 7.80
CA ASN A 21 -25.79 29.97 8.34
C ASN A 21 -25.21 31.05 7.40
N GLY A 22 -25.47 30.94 6.09
CA GLY A 22 -24.99 31.89 5.09
C GLY A 22 -23.59 31.58 4.56
N GLN A 23 -22.93 30.53 5.06
CA GLN A 23 -21.66 30.04 4.54
C GLN A 23 -21.86 28.72 3.79
N GLU A 24 -21.30 28.64 2.59
CA GLU A 24 -21.28 27.41 1.82
C GLU A 24 -20.16 26.48 2.35
N ILE A 25 -20.53 25.23 2.67
CA ILE A 25 -19.61 24.22 3.21
C ILE A 25 -19.78 22.94 2.40
N VAL A 26 -18.66 22.32 2.02
CA VAL A 26 -18.63 20.95 1.48
C VAL A 26 -18.37 19.96 2.63
N PRO A 27 -19.32 19.08 2.98
CA PRO A 27 -19.21 18.22 4.17
C PRO A 27 -17.92 17.39 4.25
N ILE A 28 -17.46 16.77 3.15
CA ILE A 28 -16.22 15.98 3.17
C ILE A 28 -14.97 16.83 3.45
N GLN A 29 -14.97 18.09 3.00
CA GLN A 29 -13.85 19.01 3.28
C GLN A 29 -13.84 19.44 4.75
N PHE A 30 -15.03 19.70 5.31
CA PHE A 30 -15.17 19.98 6.73
C PHE A 30 -14.77 18.78 7.59
N LEU A 31 -15.20 17.56 7.20
CA LEU A 31 -14.78 16.33 7.87
C LEU A 31 -13.25 16.20 7.89
N LYS A 32 -12.58 16.44 6.76
CA LYS A 32 -11.12 16.44 6.68
C LYS A 32 -10.48 17.44 7.65
N ALA A 33 -11.08 18.60 7.86
CA ALA A 33 -10.55 19.64 8.74
C ALA A 33 -10.68 19.30 10.24
N VAL A 34 -11.67 18.50 10.63
CA VAL A 34 -11.89 18.10 12.03
C VAL A 34 -11.25 16.76 12.39
N LEU A 35 -10.85 15.96 11.40
CA LEU A 35 -10.10 14.73 11.62
C LEU A 35 -8.66 15.05 12.06
N PRO A 36 -8.04 14.19 12.90
CA PRO A 36 -6.63 14.31 13.24
C PRO A 36 -5.76 14.39 11.98
N ASN A 37 -4.72 15.23 12.02
CA ASN A 37 -3.79 15.36 10.92
C ASN A 37 -3.09 13.99 10.67
N PRO A 38 -3.18 13.42 9.46
CA PRO A 38 -2.58 12.11 9.18
C PRO A 38 -1.07 12.05 9.43
N GLN A 39 -0.37 13.19 9.33
CA GLN A 39 1.08 13.26 9.57
C GLN A 39 1.43 13.08 11.06
N GLU A 40 0.55 13.51 11.96
CA GLU A 40 0.73 13.44 13.41
C GLU A 40 0.39 12.05 13.97
N LEU A 41 -0.28 11.20 13.18
CA LEU A 41 -0.61 9.84 13.59
C LEU A 41 0.63 8.96 13.75
N GLY A 42 1.71 9.24 13.02
CA GLY A 42 2.88 8.37 12.90
C GLY A 42 3.65 8.12 14.21
N GLU A 43 3.78 9.12 15.09
CA GLU A 43 4.64 9.06 16.28
C GLU A 43 4.20 8.00 17.30
N ASN A 44 2.89 7.75 17.40
CA ASN A 44 2.31 6.75 18.32
C ASN A 44 1.67 5.56 17.57
N TYR A 45 1.89 5.45 16.26
CA TYR A 45 1.24 4.41 15.46
C TYR A 45 1.93 3.07 15.64
N THR A 46 1.18 2.07 16.10
CA THR A 46 1.67 0.71 16.29
C THR A 46 0.95 -0.27 15.39
N GLY A 47 1.62 -1.38 15.09
CA GLY A 47 1.11 -2.43 14.22
C GLY A 47 1.95 -2.59 12.97
N GLU A 48 1.44 -3.38 12.04
CA GLU A 48 2.12 -3.74 10.81
C GLU A 48 1.16 -3.67 9.64
N THR A 49 1.69 -3.31 8.47
CA THR A 49 1.02 -3.60 7.20
C THR A 49 1.44 -4.99 6.73
N SER A 50 0.50 -5.78 6.21
CA SER A 50 0.78 -7.02 5.49
C SER A 50 0.17 -6.92 4.10
N ILE A 51 1.03 -6.97 3.07
CA ILE A 51 0.62 -6.83 1.67
C ILE A 51 1.23 -7.97 0.89
N GLY A 52 0.43 -8.66 0.09
CA GLY A 52 0.90 -9.79 -0.69
C GLY A 52 -0.08 -10.25 -1.76
N CYS A 53 0.40 -11.15 -2.61
CA CYS A 53 -0.34 -11.74 -3.70
C CYS A 53 -0.52 -13.23 -3.46
N ARG A 54 -1.77 -13.66 -3.31
CA ARG A 54 -2.17 -15.07 -3.28
C ARG A 54 -2.51 -15.51 -4.70
N ILE A 55 -1.77 -16.47 -5.22
CA ILE A 55 -1.76 -16.85 -6.62
C ILE A 55 -2.11 -18.34 -6.71
N ARG A 56 -3.08 -18.68 -7.53
CA ARG A 56 -3.42 -20.07 -7.91
C ARG A 56 -3.19 -20.21 -9.41
N GLY A 57 -2.55 -21.30 -9.82
CA GLY A 57 -2.26 -21.56 -11.23
C GLY A 57 -1.90 -23.02 -11.49
N VAL A 58 -1.45 -23.31 -12.71
CA VAL A 58 -1.00 -24.64 -13.12
C VAL A 58 0.48 -24.59 -13.47
N LYS A 59 1.27 -25.51 -12.90
CA LYS A 59 2.68 -25.70 -13.22
C LYS A 59 2.96 -27.19 -13.35
N ASP A 60 3.63 -27.59 -14.43
CA ASP A 60 3.95 -28.99 -14.75
C ASP A 60 2.70 -29.91 -14.75
N GLY A 61 1.58 -29.39 -15.28
CA GLY A 61 0.31 -30.12 -15.37
C GLY A 61 -0.43 -30.31 -14.05
N LYS A 62 0.05 -29.72 -12.94
CA LYS A 62 -0.59 -29.80 -11.62
C LYS A 62 -1.01 -28.42 -11.15
N GLU A 63 -2.16 -28.34 -10.49
CA GLU A 63 -2.55 -27.13 -9.76
C GLU A 63 -1.52 -26.85 -8.66
N ARG A 64 -1.19 -25.57 -8.50
CA ARG A 64 -0.28 -25.05 -7.48
C ARG A 64 -0.87 -23.78 -6.88
N THR A 65 -0.60 -23.58 -5.60
CA THR A 65 -0.84 -22.32 -4.90
C THR A 65 0.48 -21.69 -4.50
N TYR A 66 0.52 -20.37 -4.50
CA TYR A 66 1.70 -19.59 -4.15
C TYR A 66 1.26 -18.33 -3.42
N TYR A 67 1.98 -17.98 -2.36
CA TYR A 67 1.76 -16.74 -1.64
C TYR A 67 3.09 -16.02 -1.47
N ILE A 68 3.17 -14.78 -1.95
CA ILE A 68 4.27 -13.87 -1.72
C ILE A 68 3.77 -12.64 -0.96
N TRP A 69 4.46 -12.22 0.09
CA TRP A 69 4.05 -11.07 0.90
C TRP A 69 5.20 -10.36 1.58
N ASN A 70 4.95 -9.12 2.00
CA ASN A 70 5.81 -8.34 2.89
C ASN A 70 5.01 -7.91 4.12
N ASN A 71 5.67 -7.96 5.28
CA ASN A 71 5.21 -7.28 6.49
C ASN A 71 6.11 -6.08 6.77
N CYS A 72 5.50 -4.93 7.09
CA CYS A 72 6.22 -3.70 7.42
C CYS A 72 5.70 -3.11 8.72
N SER A 73 6.58 -2.94 9.70
CA SER A 73 6.25 -2.29 10.98
C SER A 73 6.18 -0.78 10.82
N HIS A 74 5.07 -0.18 11.27
CA HIS A 74 4.93 1.28 11.25
C HIS A 74 6.00 1.98 12.10
N GLN A 75 6.37 1.40 13.24
CA GLN A 75 7.38 1.96 14.14
C GLN A 75 8.79 1.85 13.55
N ALA A 76 9.10 0.75 12.85
CA ALA A 76 10.39 0.61 12.17
C ALA A 76 10.52 1.66 11.05
N ALA A 77 9.50 1.77 10.19
CA ALA A 77 9.44 2.76 9.12
C ALA A 77 9.56 4.20 9.66
N TYR A 78 8.87 4.52 10.76
CA TYR A 78 8.89 5.85 11.36
C TYR A 78 10.26 6.19 11.94
N ARG A 79 10.92 5.23 12.61
CA ARG A 79 12.29 5.44 13.13
C ARG A 79 13.32 5.68 12.04
N GLU A 80 13.17 5.06 10.88
CA GLU A 80 14.10 5.21 9.77
C GLU A 80 13.85 6.50 8.96
N THR A 81 12.59 6.80 8.65
CA THR A 81 12.23 7.81 7.64
C THR A 81 11.36 8.95 8.17
N GLY A 82 10.89 8.87 9.41
CA GLY A 82 9.88 9.78 9.96
C GLY A 82 8.47 9.57 9.39
N THR A 83 8.24 8.48 8.65
CA THR A 83 6.95 8.16 8.01
C THR A 83 6.45 6.77 8.39
N GLN A 84 5.13 6.57 8.38
CA GLN A 84 4.53 5.28 8.72
C GLN A 84 4.61 4.26 7.56
N GLY A 85 4.39 2.98 7.88
CA GLY A 85 4.50 1.83 6.98
C GLY A 85 3.82 1.94 5.60
N VAL A 86 2.67 2.61 5.46
CA VAL A 86 2.02 2.77 4.12
C VAL A 86 2.84 3.69 3.21
N SER A 87 3.39 4.78 3.74
CA SER A 87 4.26 5.68 2.96
C SER A 87 5.58 4.99 2.62
N TYR A 88 6.12 4.25 3.58
CA TYR A 88 7.36 3.49 3.42
C TYR A 88 7.24 2.38 2.36
N THR A 89 6.19 1.56 2.43
CA THR A 89 5.90 0.49 1.47
C THR A 89 5.60 1.00 0.05
N THR A 90 5.28 2.29 -0.12
CA THR A 90 5.16 2.93 -1.43
C THR A 90 6.48 3.57 -1.89
N GLY A 91 7.17 4.26 -0.98
CA GLY A 91 8.38 5.04 -1.28
C GLY A 91 9.60 4.17 -1.62
N VAL A 92 9.77 3.04 -0.93
CA VAL A 92 10.88 2.11 -1.22
C VAL A 92 10.76 1.52 -2.63
N PRO A 93 9.61 0.91 -3.05
CA PRO A 93 9.45 0.44 -4.42
C PRO A 93 9.62 1.52 -5.50
N ALA A 94 9.15 2.75 -5.25
CA ALA A 94 9.34 3.86 -6.17
C ALA A 94 10.83 4.20 -6.36
N THR A 95 11.58 4.22 -5.24
CA THR A 95 13.04 4.43 -5.26
C THR A 95 13.75 3.29 -5.97
N THR A 96 13.36 2.04 -5.70
CA THR A 96 13.94 0.87 -6.36
C THR A 96 13.68 0.86 -7.86
N GLY A 97 12.47 1.20 -8.31
CA GLY A 97 12.15 1.32 -9.74
C GLY A 97 13.00 2.40 -10.43
N ALA A 98 13.18 3.56 -9.79
CA ALA A 98 14.09 4.59 -10.28
C ALA A 98 15.54 4.10 -10.36
N LEU A 99 15.98 3.30 -9.38
CA LEU A 99 17.32 2.70 -9.39
C LEU A 99 17.49 1.66 -10.51
N MET A 100 16.47 0.85 -10.81
CA MET A 100 16.50 -0.10 -11.92
C MET A 100 16.70 0.61 -13.26
N LEU A 101 16.01 1.75 -13.46
CA LEU A 101 16.19 2.61 -14.63
C LEU A 101 17.58 3.25 -14.66
N ALA A 102 18.04 3.80 -13.54
CA ALA A 102 19.34 4.46 -13.45
C ALA A 102 20.52 3.51 -13.68
N LYS A 103 20.39 2.24 -13.28
CA LYS A 103 21.36 1.17 -13.54
C LYS A 103 21.28 0.60 -14.97
N GLY A 104 20.27 0.99 -15.75
CA GLY A 104 20.02 0.44 -17.08
C GLY A 104 19.53 -1.02 -17.08
N ILE A 105 19.07 -1.52 -15.93
CA ILE A 105 18.51 -2.88 -15.78
C ILE A 105 17.10 -2.91 -16.37
N TRP A 106 16.28 -1.94 -15.99
CA TRP A 106 15.00 -1.67 -16.63
C TRP A 106 15.18 -0.54 -17.65
N GLY A 107 14.49 -0.63 -18.79
CA GLY A 107 14.61 0.38 -19.85
C GLY A 107 13.85 -0.01 -21.11
N GLY A 108 13.91 0.87 -22.11
CA GLY A 108 13.20 0.71 -23.38
C GLY A 108 12.48 1.99 -23.80
N ALA A 109 12.08 2.05 -25.08
CA ALA A 109 11.29 3.16 -25.60
C ALA A 109 9.80 2.81 -25.50
N GLY A 110 9.04 3.55 -24.70
CA GLY A 110 7.60 3.34 -24.53
C GLY A 110 7.13 3.58 -23.10
N VAL A 111 5.92 3.10 -22.82
CA VAL A 111 5.31 3.09 -21.48
C VAL A 111 5.21 1.62 -21.06
N PHE A 112 5.67 1.34 -19.85
CA PHE A 112 5.78 -0.02 -19.33
C PHE A 112 5.15 -0.10 -17.94
N ASN A 113 4.47 -1.22 -17.67
CA ASN A 113 4.14 -1.65 -16.34
C ASN A 113 5.28 -2.50 -15.75
N VAL A 114 5.30 -2.67 -14.43
CA VAL A 114 6.36 -3.36 -13.70
C VAL A 114 6.49 -4.84 -14.07
N GLU A 115 5.36 -5.51 -14.35
CA GLU A 115 5.31 -6.93 -14.72
C GLU A 115 5.90 -7.24 -16.11
N GLN A 116 6.25 -6.20 -16.87
CA GLN A 116 6.91 -6.34 -18.18
C GLN A 116 8.44 -6.43 -18.08
N PHE A 117 9.00 -6.18 -16.89
CA PHE A 117 10.43 -6.27 -16.64
C PHE A 117 10.80 -7.52 -15.85
N ASP A 118 12.08 -7.88 -15.88
CA ASP A 118 12.64 -8.92 -15.02
C ASP A 118 12.46 -8.52 -13.53
N PRO A 119 11.70 -9.30 -12.74
CA PRO A 119 11.40 -8.96 -11.36
C PRO A 119 12.57 -9.25 -10.40
N ASP A 120 13.48 -10.17 -10.74
CA ASP A 120 14.53 -10.66 -9.83
C ASP A 120 15.40 -9.53 -9.25
N PRO A 121 16.03 -8.64 -10.06
CA PRO A 121 16.86 -7.56 -9.52
C PRO A 121 16.07 -6.52 -8.71
N PHE A 122 14.77 -6.37 -9.00
CA PHE A 122 13.90 -5.48 -8.25
C PHE A 122 13.56 -6.06 -6.88
N LEU A 123 13.19 -7.34 -6.81
CA LEU A 123 12.84 -8.03 -5.57
C LEU A 123 14.03 -8.14 -4.61
N GLU A 124 15.24 -8.38 -5.13
CA GLU A 124 16.46 -8.35 -4.34
C GLU A 124 16.72 -6.97 -3.72
N GLU A 125 16.62 -5.92 -4.53
CA GLU A 125 16.91 -4.55 -4.10
C GLU A 125 15.83 -4.02 -3.13
N VAL A 126 14.55 -4.31 -3.37
CA VAL A 126 13.46 -3.96 -2.44
C VAL A 126 13.69 -4.59 -1.06
N ALA A 127 14.10 -5.86 -1.01
CA ALA A 127 14.45 -6.51 0.25
C ALA A 127 15.62 -5.83 0.95
N ARG A 128 16.68 -5.49 0.19
CA ARG A 128 17.88 -4.78 0.70
C ARG A 128 17.55 -3.39 1.24
N GLN A 129 16.55 -2.72 0.66
CA GLN A 129 16.10 -1.37 1.03
C GLN A 129 15.07 -1.37 2.17
N GLY A 130 14.87 -2.49 2.87
CA GLY A 130 14.09 -2.56 4.10
C GLY A 130 12.68 -3.17 3.95
N LEU A 131 12.34 -3.71 2.77
CA LEU A 131 11.09 -4.44 2.55
C LEU A 131 11.34 -5.91 2.18
N PRO A 132 11.86 -6.73 3.11
CA PRO A 132 12.05 -8.15 2.86
C PRO A 132 10.70 -8.81 2.59
N TRP A 133 10.67 -9.72 1.61
CA TRP A 133 9.48 -10.47 1.26
C TRP A 133 9.65 -11.93 1.67
N HIS A 134 8.51 -12.60 1.82
CA HIS A 134 8.41 -14.00 2.16
C HIS A 134 7.60 -14.71 1.09
N GLU A 135 7.87 -16.00 0.92
CA GLU A 135 7.12 -16.82 -0.01
C GLU A 135 6.79 -18.20 0.58
N SER A 136 5.65 -18.72 0.14
CA SER A 136 5.15 -20.05 0.51
C SER A 136 4.52 -20.70 -0.72
N PHE A 137 4.78 -22.00 -0.89
CA PHE A 137 4.29 -22.80 -2.02
C PHE A 137 3.37 -23.91 -1.52
N ASP A 138 2.36 -24.24 -2.32
CA ASP A 138 1.43 -25.35 -2.10
C ASP A 138 0.73 -25.32 -0.72
N ILE A 139 0.44 -24.11 -0.24
CA ILE A 139 -0.32 -23.86 0.99
C ILE A 139 -1.79 -23.59 0.70
N ASP A 140 -2.65 -23.74 1.72
CA ASP A 140 -3.98 -23.18 1.65
C ASP A 140 -3.90 -21.65 1.71
N ILE A 141 -4.49 -20.98 0.71
CA ILE A 141 -4.46 -19.52 0.55
C ILE A 141 -5.85 -18.90 0.70
N GLU A 142 -6.90 -19.71 0.86
CA GLU A 142 -8.26 -19.22 1.04
C GLU A 142 -8.50 -18.87 2.52
N PHE A 143 -9.28 -17.82 2.76
CA PHE A 143 -9.82 -17.59 4.10
C PHE A 143 -11.14 -18.34 4.23
N GLU A 144 -11.40 -18.91 5.42
CA GLU A 144 -12.76 -19.29 5.79
C GLU A 144 -13.66 -18.04 5.64
N LYS A 145 -14.76 -18.21 4.91
CA LYS A 145 -15.71 -17.12 4.60
C LYS A 145 -16.59 -16.78 5.79
#